data_AF-B6B7H6-F1
#
_entry.id   AF-B6B7H6-F1
#
_cell.length_a   1.000
_cell.length_b   1.000
_cell.length_c   1.000
_cell.angle_alpha   90.00
_cell.angle_beta   90.00
_cell.angle_gamma   90.00
#
_symmetry.space_group_name_H-M   'P 1'
#
loop_
_entity.id
_entity.type
_entity.pdbx_description
1 polymer ?
#
loop_
_entity_poly.entity_id
_entity_poly.type
_entity_poly.pdbx_seq_one_letter_code
_entity_poly.pdbx_strand_id
1 'polypeptide(L)'
;MTQGQLARRLGIKKSTLSAWERDLAEPRANKLTMLAGVLNVSMSWLLTGEGEGMSEPAPLELEAGDFTSILNELRDLRSEMRQNAERAARLEKKLRTLLQVNDGQTTEVA
;
A
#
# COMPACT_ATOMS: atom_id res chain seq x y z
N MET A 1 6.83 15.60 -10.95
CA MET A 1 8.05 15.51 -11.81
C MET A 1 8.62 14.10 -11.69
N THR A 2 9.03 13.45 -12.77
CA THR A 2 9.69 12.13 -12.71
C THR A 2 11.21 12.27 -12.60
N GLN A 3 11.89 11.25 -12.07
CA GLN A 3 13.35 11.22 -11.96
C GLN A 3 14.06 11.39 -13.32
N GLY A 4 13.48 10.85 -14.41
CA GLY A 4 14.01 11.04 -15.76
C GLY A 4 13.91 12.50 -16.25
N GLN A 5 12.85 13.20 -15.88
CA GLN A 5 12.69 14.63 -16.18
C GLN A 5 13.69 15.48 -15.39
N LEU A 6 13.88 15.17 -14.10
CA LEU A 6 14.85 15.85 -13.24
C LEU A 6 16.29 15.65 -13.76
N ALA A 7 16.68 14.42 -14.07
CA ALA A 7 18.00 14.10 -14.62
C ALA A 7 18.29 14.87 -15.92
N ARG A 8 17.28 14.99 -16.81
CA ARG A 8 17.37 15.78 -18.04
C ARG A 8 17.58 17.27 -17.74
N ARG A 9 16.84 17.85 -16.79
CA ARG A 9 17.01 19.25 -16.37
C ARG A 9 18.38 19.52 -15.75
N LEU A 10 18.95 18.54 -15.05
CA LEU A 10 20.28 18.62 -14.44
C LEU A 10 21.42 18.28 -15.42
N GLY A 11 21.11 17.86 -16.65
CA GLY A 11 22.10 17.44 -17.64
C GLY A 11 22.92 16.22 -17.21
N ILE A 12 22.31 15.26 -16.50
CA ILE A 12 22.94 14.02 -16.04
C ILE A 12 22.13 12.80 -16.49
N LYS A 13 22.74 11.61 -16.42
CA LYS A 13 22.04 10.35 -16.68
C LYS A 13 21.07 10.05 -15.52
N LYS A 14 19.92 9.44 -15.82
CA LYS A 14 18.97 8.95 -14.80
C LYS A 14 19.65 8.02 -13.79
N SER A 15 20.57 7.17 -14.24
CA SER A 15 21.35 6.29 -13.37
C SER A 15 22.23 7.04 -12.37
N THR A 16 22.81 8.19 -12.76
CA THR A 16 23.60 9.05 -11.87
C THR A 16 22.72 9.65 -10.78
N LEU A 17 21.56 10.20 -11.15
CA LEU A 17 20.60 10.73 -10.17
C LEU A 17 20.12 9.63 -9.21
N SER A 18 19.82 8.44 -9.73
CA SER A 18 19.43 7.28 -8.92
C SER A 18 20.54 6.77 -8.00
N ALA A 19 21.81 6.95 -8.37
CA ALA A 19 22.92 6.61 -7.48
C ALA A 19 23.04 7.62 -6.34
N TRP A 20 22.77 8.91 -6.59
CA TRP A 20 22.71 9.93 -5.54
C TRP A 20 21.59 9.67 -4.54
N GLU A 21 20.36 9.41 -5.01
CA GLU A 21 19.20 9.15 -4.14
C GLU A 21 19.31 7.88 -3.30
N ARG A 22 20.24 6.97 -3.66
CA ARG A 22 20.47 5.70 -2.95
C ARG A 22 21.80 5.70 -2.20
N ASP A 23 22.41 6.86 -2.03
CA ASP A 23 23.68 7.04 -1.32
C ASP A 23 24.84 6.18 -1.89
N LEU A 24 24.79 5.84 -3.18
CA LEU A 24 25.84 5.09 -3.85
C LEU A 24 26.90 5.99 -4.51
N ALA A 25 26.60 7.28 -4.65
CA ALA A 25 27.52 8.27 -5.17
C ALA A 25 27.12 9.66 -4.66
N GLU A 26 28.07 10.57 -4.58
CA GLU A 26 27.82 11.92 -4.11
C GLU A 26 27.80 12.95 -5.27
N PRO A 27 26.84 13.88 -5.26
CA PRO A 27 26.82 15.00 -6.21
C PRO A 27 27.93 16.01 -5.91
N ARG A 28 28.49 16.62 -6.95
CA ARG A 28 29.39 17.79 -6.79
C ARG A 28 28.61 19.02 -6.33
N ALA A 29 29.27 19.97 -5.68
CA ALA A 29 28.67 21.22 -5.20
C ALA A 29 27.84 21.99 -6.26
N ASN A 30 28.34 22.07 -7.50
CA ASN A 30 27.60 22.73 -8.59
C ASN A 30 26.28 21.99 -8.92
N LYS A 31 26.25 20.66 -8.77
CA LYS A 31 25.04 19.84 -8.99
C LYS A 31 24.06 19.97 -7.83
N LEU A 32 24.55 20.10 -6.59
CA LEU A 32 23.71 20.42 -5.43
C LEU A 32 23.03 21.78 -5.59
N THR A 33 23.76 22.79 -6.08
CA THR A 33 23.19 24.13 -6.32
C THR A 33 22.10 24.10 -7.39
N MET A 34 22.32 23.36 -8.47
CA MET A 34 21.29 23.18 -9.50
C MET A 34 20.11 22.34 -9.01
N LEU A 35 20.33 21.33 -8.16
CA LEU A 35 19.25 20.56 -7.53
C LEU A 35 18.34 21.45 -6.70
N ALA A 36 18.92 22.28 -5.83
CA ALA A 36 18.18 23.24 -5.01
C ALA A 36 17.32 24.16 -5.89
N GLY A 37 17.89 24.73 -6.96
CA GLY A 37 17.16 25.60 -7.89
C GLY A 37 16.04 24.89 -8.67
N VAL A 38 16.27 23.65 -9.15
CA VAL A 38 15.25 22.91 -9.92
C VAL A 38 14.11 22.42 -9.03
N LEU A 39 14.39 22.09 -7.77
CA LEU A 39 13.41 21.66 -6.77
C LEU A 39 12.74 22.84 -6.07
N ASN A 40 13.22 24.07 -6.29
CA ASN A 40 12.75 25.29 -5.64
C ASN A 40 12.82 25.18 -4.11
N VAL A 41 13.96 24.72 -3.60
CA VAL A 41 14.27 24.61 -2.17
C VAL A 41 15.57 25.35 -1.86
N SER A 42 15.74 25.75 -0.61
CA SER A 42 16.99 26.33 -0.15
C SER A 42 18.13 25.28 -0.09
N MET A 43 19.37 25.75 -0.19
CA MET A 43 20.55 24.88 -0.02
C MET A 43 20.60 24.27 1.39
N SER A 44 20.24 25.05 2.41
CA SER A 44 20.14 24.57 3.78
C SER A 44 19.15 23.42 3.88
N TRP A 45 17.95 23.57 3.30
CA TRP A 45 16.94 22.51 3.31
C TRP A 45 17.42 21.24 2.59
N LEU A 46 18.12 21.39 1.46
CA LEU A 46 18.66 20.25 0.72
C LEU A 46 19.70 19.45 1.52
N LEU A 47 20.49 20.12 2.38
CA LEU A 47 21.59 19.49 3.12
C LEU A 47 21.20 19.01 4.51
N THR A 48 20.31 19.73 5.19
CA THR A 48 19.97 19.48 6.60
C THR A 48 18.50 19.19 6.83
N GLY A 49 17.63 19.44 5.83
CA GLY A 49 16.18 19.40 5.98
C GLY A 49 15.59 20.64 6.67
N GLU A 50 16.41 21.62 7.02
CA GLU A 50 15.98 22.85 7.70
C GLU A 50 15.93 24.05 6.75
N GLY A 51 14.92 24.92 6.91
CA GLY A 51 14.76 26.15 6.15
C GLY A 51 13.64 26.08 5.11
N GLU A 52 13.68 26.97 4.12
CA GLU A 52 12.66 27.05 3.08
C GLU A 52 12.77 25.82 2.16
N GLY A 53 11.79 24.93 2.28
CA GLY A 53 11.71 23.65 1.58
C GLY A 53 10.60 23.60 0.56
N MET A 54 10.37 22.41 0.01
CA MET A 54 9.25 22.19 -0.89
C MET A 54 7.94 22.32 -0.11
N SER A 55 6.95 23.01 -0.68
CA SER A 55 5.61 23.05 -0.10
C SER A 55 5.13 21.61 0.10
N GLU A 56 4.54 21.33 1.26
CA GLU A 56 3.94 20.01 1.48
C GLU A 56 3.00 19.71 0.32
N PRO A 57 3.03 18.47 -0.22
CA PRO A 57 1.99 18.06 -1.15
C PRO A 57 0.66 18.40 -0.50
N ALA A 58 -0.26 18.97 -1.28
CA ALA A 58 -1.61 19.23 -0.79
C ALA A 58 -2.07 18.00 -0.01
N PRO A 59 -2.60 18.18 1.23
CA PRO A 59 -3.09 17.06 2.00
C PRO A 59 -3.90 16.18 1.06
N LEU A 60 -3.65 14.87 1.08
CA LEU A 60 -4.55 13.95 0.41
C LEU A 60 -5.94 14.29 0.94
N GLU A 61 -6.76 14.94 0.11
CA GLU A 61 -8.18 15.19 0.38
C GLU A 61 -8.85 13.82 0.28
N LEU A 62 -8.56 12.96 1.26
CA LEU A 62 -9.38 11.80 1.56
C LEU A 62 -10.64 12.41 2.19
N GLU A 63 -11.69 12.54 1.39
CA GLU A 63 -12.98 12.96 1.92
C GLU A 63 -13.33 12.00 3.07
N ALA A 64 -13.71 12.52 4.24
CA ALA A 64 -14.05 11.69 5.41
C ALA A 64 -15.15 10.64 5.11
N GLY A 65 -15.91 10.85 4.03
CA GLY A 65 -16.86 9.89 3.47
C GLY A 65 -16.22 8.60 2.95
N ASP A 66 -15.04 8.66 2.33
CA ASP A 66 -14.34 7.49 1.77
C ASP A 66 -13.86 6.53 2.86
N PHE A 67 -13.40 7.06 4.00
CA PHE A 67 -12.98 6.21 5.10
C PHE A 67 -14.17 5.53 5.77
N THR A 68 -15.26 6.27 5.97
CA THR A 68 -16.48 5.75 6.60
C THR A 68 -17.15 4.68 5.72
N SER A 69 -17.16 4.87 4.40
CA SER A 69 -17.70 3.88 3.46
C SER A 69 -16.88 2.58 3.47
N ILE A 70 -15.55 2.67 3.40
CA ILE A 70 -14.65 1.50 3.46
C ILE A 70 -14.81 0.75 4.79
N LEU A 71 -14.94 1.46 5.91
CA LEU A 71 -15.16 0.83 7.21
C LEU A 71 -16.51 0.10 7.29
N ASN A 72 -17.56 0.65 6.68
CA ASN A 72 -18.86 -0.01 6.62
C ASN A 72 -18.81 -1.27 5.75
N GLU A 73 -18.18 -1.19 4.58
CA GLU A 73 -17.99 -2.35 3.69
C GLU A 73 -17.22 -3.47 4.39
N LEU A 74 -16.17 -3.13 5.15
CA LEU A 74 -15.42 -4.11 5.94
C LEU A 74 -16.28 -4.77 7.04
N ARG A 75 -17.19 -4.02 7.67
CA ARG A 75 -18.10 -4.56 8.68
C ARG A 75 -19.11 -5.51 8.06
N ASP A 76 -19.65 -5.16 6.90
CA ASP A 76 -20.60 -6.00 6.17
C ASP A 76 -19.95 -7.31 5.72
N LEU A 77 -18.75 -7.24 5.13
CA LEU A 77 -17.98 -8.43 4.75
C LEU A 77 -17.73 -9.36 5.94
N ARG A 78 -17.38 -8.81 7.11
CA ARG A 78 -17.17 -9.62 8.34
C ARG A 78 -18.47 -10.28 8.82
N SER A 79 -19.61 -9.61 8.69
CA SER A 79 -20.92 -10.16 9.01
C SER A 79 -21.25 -11.34 8.09
N GLU A 80 -21.04 -11.18 6.78
CA GLU A 80 -21.25 -12.23 5.78
C GLU A 80 -20.36 -13.44 6.03
N MET A 81 -19.07 -13.22 6.30
CA MET A 81 -18.14 -14.30 6.62
C MET A 81 -18.60 -15.13 7.83
N ARG A 82 -19.11 -14.47 8.88
CA ARG A 82 -19.64 -15.15 10.06
C ARG A 82 -20.87 -15.99 9.72
N GLN A 83 -21.80 -15.44 8.96
CA GLN A 83 -23.01 -16.16 8.53
C GLN A 83 -22.66 -17.37 7.65
N ASN A 84 -21.67 -17.22 6.77
CA ASN A 84 -21.19 -18.30 5.92
C ASN A 84 -20.53 -19.41 6.73
N ALA A 85 -19.74 -19.08 7.76
CA ALA A 85 -19.16 -20.06 8.67
C ALA A 85 -20.25 -20.86 9.43
N GLU A 86 -21.28 -20.18 9.93
CA GLU A 86 -22.42 -20.86 10.59
C GLU A 86 -23.19 -21.76 9.63
N ARG A 87 -23.34 -21.34 8.37
CA ARG A 87 -23.98 -22.14 7.31
C ARG A 87 -23.15 -23.39 7.00
N ALA A 88 -21.83 -23.25 6.90
CA ALA A 88 -20.91 -24.36 6.71
C ALA A 88 -21.00 -25.38 7.85
N ALA A 89 -21.01 -24.92 9.11
CA ALA A 89 -21.16 -25.80 10.27
C ALA A 89 -22.48 -26.59 10.27
N ARG A 90 -23.60 -25.96 9.86
CA ARG A 90 -24.89 -26.66 9.71
C ARG A 90 -24.84 -27.73 8.61
N LEU A 91 -24.21 -27.42 7.48
CA LEU A 91 -24.03 -28.38 6.40
C LEU A 91 -23.14 -29.56 6.81
N GLU A 92 -22.05 -29.29 7.55
CA GLU A 92 -21.19 -30.35 8.10
C GLU A 92 -21.97 -31.26 9.06
N LYS A 93 -22.77 -30.68 9.97
CA LYS A 93 -23.62 -31.46 10.88
C LYS A 93 -24.62 -32.34 10.11
N LYS A 94 -25.28 -31.78 9.09
CA LYS A 94 -26.22 -32.54 8.25
C LYS A 94 -25.53 -33.68 7.51
N LEU A 95 -24.33 -33.44 6.97
CA LEU A 95 -23.53 -34.47 6.31
C LEU A 95 -23.14 -35.59 7.27
N ARG A 96 -22.68 -35.25 8.48
CA ARG A 96 -22.35 -36.24 9.53
C ARG A 96 -23.57 -37.11 9.89
N THR A 97 -24.74 -36.51 10.04
CA THR A 97 -25.97 -37.27 10.31
C THR A 97 -26.32 -38.22 9.16
N LEU A 98 -26.23 -37.77 7.91
CA LEU A 98 -26.50 -38.62 6.74
C LEU A 98 -25.53 -39.80 6.64
N LEU A 99 -24.24 -39.58 6.89
CA LEU A 99 -23.23 -40.65 6.90
C LEU A 99 -23.49 -41.65 8.03
N GLN A 100 -23.78 -41.18 9.26
CA GLN A 100 -24.09 -42.06 10.40
C GLN A 100 -25.33 -42.93 10.17
N VAL A 101 -26.39 -42.37 9.56
CA VAL A 101 -27.61 -43.15 9.23
C VAL A 101 -27.30 -44.23 8.20
N ASN A 102 -26.46 -43.93 7.21
CA ASN A 102 -26.08 -44.87 6.16
C ASN A 102 -25.20 -46.02 6.70
N ASP A 103 -24.29 -45.74 7.63
CA ASP A 103 -23.47 -46.77 8.28
C ASP A 103 -24.32 -47.72 9.15
N GLY A 104 -25.35 -47.19 9.82
CA GLY A 104 -26.30 -48.00 10.60
C GLY A 104 -27.10 -48.99 9.76
N GLN A 105 -27.55 -48.58 8.55
CA GLN A 105 -28.34 -49.46 7.67
C GLN A 105 -27.51 -50.56 6.99
N THR A 106 -26.20 -50.39 6.86
CA THR A 106 -25.32 -51.39 6.21
C THR A 106 -25.02 -52.57 7.15
N THR A 107 -25.14 -52.38 8.46
CA THR A 107 -24.81 -53.42 9.47
C THR A 107 -25.98 -54.36 9.79
N GLU A 108 -27.19 -54.06 9.33
CA GLU A 108 -28.41 -54.85 9.66
C GLU A 108 -28.76 -55.91 8.59
N VAL A 109 -27.97 -56.02 7.51
CA VAL A 109 -28.21 -56.91 6.35
C VAL A 109 -27.16 -58.01 6.16
N ALA A 110 -26.29 -58.25 7.16
CA ALA A 110 -25.31 -59.35 7.15
C ALA A 110 -25.56 -60.31 8.33
#